data_AF-A0A2M9PYV8-F1
#
_entry.id   AF-A0A2M9PYV8-F1
#
_cell.length_a   1.000
_cell.length_b   1.000
_cell.length_c   1.000
_cell.angle_alpha   90.00
_cell.angle_beta   90.00
_cell.angle_gamma   90.00
#
_symmetry.space_group_name_H-M   'P 1'
#
loop_
_entity.id
_entity.type
_entity.pdbx_description
1 polymer ?
#
loop_
_entity_poly.entity_id
_entity_poly.type
_entity_poly.pdbx_seq_one_letter_code
_entity_poly.pdbx_strand_id
1 'polypeptide(L)'
;MLKKGTRFEMTIMYWVILLGIFLYLSYKNLFFDWSIQNYLTNKLEFETFGRYVFILFTSFIESFIYILFIRFIVFLLNKVILNKGE
;
A
#
# COMPACT_ATOMS: atom_id res chain seq x y z
N MET A 1 -6.48 -33.61 -4.63
CA MET A 1 -5.29 -32.95 -5.20
C MET A 1 -5.29 -31.49 -4.77
N LEU A 2 -4.47 -31.11 -3.79
CA LEU A 2 -4.23 -29.70 -3.47
C LEU A 2 -3.42 -29.09 -4.61
N LYS A 3 -4.08 -28.26 -5.44
CA LYS A 3 -3.43 -27.52 -6.53
C LYS A 3 -2.25 -26.74 -5.93
N LYS A 4 -1.05 -27.01 -6.46
CA LYS A 4 0.20 -26.33 -6.11
C LYS A 4 -0.05 -24.82 -6.10
N GLY A 5 0.11 -24.19 -4.93
CA GLY A 5 -0.09 -22.76 -4.77
C GLY A 5 0.73 -22.01 -5.81
N THR A 6 0.09 -21.12 -6.55
CA THR A 6 0.76 -20.22 -7.51
C THR A 6 1.91 -19.53 -6.80
N ARG A 7 3.14 -19.69 -7.31
CA ARG A 7 4.31 -19.02 -6.76
C ARG A 7 4.01 -17.53 -6.61
N PHE A 8 4.40 -16.99 -5.46
CA PHE A 8 4.26 -15.57 -5.16
C PHE A 8 5.31 -14.79 -5.97
N GLU A 9 5.10 -14.70 -7.28
CA GLU A 9 5.94 -13.91 -8.17
C GLU A 9 5.28 -12.55 -8.37
N MET A 10 5.89 -11.51 -7.77
CA MET A 10 5.50 -10.13 -8.05
C MET A 10 6.07 -9.74 -9.41
N THR A 11 5.21 -9.69 -10.42
CA THR A 11 5.57 -9.13 -11.73
C THR A 11 6.01 -7.66 -11.58
N ILE A 12 6.91 -7.20 -12.44
CA ILE A 12 7.41 -5.81 -12.47
C ILE A 12 6.26 -4.78 -12.42
N MET A 13 5.13 -5.07 -13.07
CA MET A 13 3.94 -4.20 -13.02
C MET A 13 3.42 -3.95 -11.60
N TYR A 14 3.38 -4.95 -10.72
CA TYR A 14 2.93 -4.78 -9.33
C TYR A 14 3.90 -3.92 -8.54
N TRP A 15 5.19 -4.00 -8.80
CA TRP A 15 6.18 -3.11 -8.18
C TRP A 15 6.01 -1.65 -8.60
N VAL A 16 5.73 -1.40 -9.88
CA VAL A 16 5.44 -0.05 -10.38
C VAL A 16 4.16 0.51 -9.73
N ILE A 17 3.11 -0.31 -9.63
CA ILE A 17 1.86 0.07 -8.94
C ILE A 17 2.13 0.35 -7.46
N LEU A 18 2.95 -0.46 -6.78
CA LEU A 18 3.31 -0.26 -5.38
C LEU A 18 3.95 1.10 -5.19
N LEU A 19 4.91 1.41 -6.04
CA LEU A 19 5.69 2.63 -5.96
C LEU A 19 4.81 3.86 -6.23
N GLY A 20 3.90 3.77 -7.21
CA GLY A 20 2.94 4.84 -7.47
C GLY A 20 1.99 5.09 -6.29
N ILE A 21 1.41 4.03 -5.73
CA ILE A 21 0.52 4.11 -4.56
C ILE A 21 1.27 4.66 -3.34
N PHE A 22 2.50 4.19 -3.12
CA PHE A 22 3.35 4.64 -2.03
C PHE A 22 3.70 6.11 -2.11
N LEU A 23 4.12 6.59 -3.28
CA LEU A 23 4.41 8.00 -3.47
C LEU A 23 3.16 8.87 -3.24
N TYR A 24 2.01 8.44 -3.76
CA TYR A 24 0.75 9.16 -3.59
C TYR A 24 0.32 9.25 -2.11
N LEU A 25 0.31 8.12 -1.39
CA LEU A 25 -0.08 8.08 0.01
C LEU A 25 0.90 8.82 0.90
N SER A 26 2.20 8.66 0.66
CA SER A 26 3.23 9.40 1.39
C SER A 26 3.06 10.90 1.18
N TYR A 27 2.83 11.36 -0.05
CA TYR A 27 2.58 12.77 -0.33
C TYR A 27 1.31 13.27 0.38
N LYS A 28 0.20 12.53 0.28
CA LYS A 28 -1.05 12.89 0.97
C LYS A 28 -0.86 12.99 2.49
N ASN A 29 -0.23 11.98 3.09
CA ASN A 29 -0.06 11.91 4.54
C ASN A 29 0.96 12.94 5.07
N LEU A 30 1.93 13.34 4.25
CA LEU A 30 2.91 14.38 4.62
C LEU A 30 2.34 15.80 4.52
N PHE A 31 1.57 16.10 3.47
CA PHE A 31 1.18 17.47 3.13
C PHE A 31 -0.27 17.83 3.42
N PHE A 32 -1.19 16.85 3.39
CA PHE A 32 -2.63 17.11 3.55
C PHE A 32 -3.18 16.66 4.91
N ASP A 33 -2.56 15.68 5.57
CA ASP A 33 -3.03 15.20 6.86
C ASP A 33 -2.52 16.07 8.02
N TRP A 34 -3.16 17.24 8.16
CA TRP A 34 -2.87 18.24 9.19
C TRP A 34 -3.13 17.71 10.62
N SER A 35 -3.85 16.59 10.76
CA SER A 35 -4.20 15.98 12.05
C SER A 35 -2.98 15.37 12.77
N ILE A 36 -2.07 14.73 12.04
CA ILE A 36 -0.82 14.14 12.59
C ILE A 36 0.18 15.25 12.96
N GLN A 37 0.13 16.39 12.27
CA GLN A 37 0.98 17.54 12.58
C GLN A 37 0.53 18.28 13.85
N ASN A 38 -0.77 18.28 14.17
CA ASN A 38 -1.35 19.06 15.27
C ASN A 38 -1.41 18.32 16.63
N TYR A 39 -1.35 16.99 16.68
CA TYR A 39 -1.49 16.25 17.94
C TYR A 39 -0.24 16.23 18.83
N LEU A 40 0.94 16.59 18.30
CA LEU A 40 2.25 16.43 18.95
C LEU A 40 3.16 17.67 18.76
N THR A 41 2.58 18.86 18.73
CA THR A 41 3.30 20.13 18.44
C THR A 41 4.19 20.63 19.60
N ASN A 42 4.53 19.77 20.57
CA ASN A 42 5.35 20.12 21.73
C ASN A 42 6.83 19.80 21.50
N LYS A 43 7.50 20.69 20.75
CA LYS A 43 8.94 21.03 20.86
C LYS A 43 9.94 19.87 21.07
N LEU A 44 10.38 19.21 19.99
CA LEU A 44 11.78 18.75 19.82
C LEU A 44 12.04 18.41 18.35
N GLU A 45 13.16 18.87 17.76
CA GLU A 45 13.49 18.62 16.34
C GLU A 45 13.68 17.11 16.02
N PHE A 46 14.08 16.31 17.01
CA PHE A 46 14.19 14.85 16.92
C PHE A 46 12.83 14.17 16.67
N GLU A 47 11.76 14.73 17.24
CA GLU A 47 10.40 14.23 17.08
C GLU A 47 9.89 14.46 15.65
N THR A 48 10.39 15.52 14.99
CA THR A 48 10.02 15.85 13.60
C THR A 48 10.61 14.85 12.60
N PHE A 49 11.87 14.42 12.79
CA PHE A 49 12.46 13.36 11.97
C PHE A 49 11.75 12.01 12.20
N GLY A 50 11.51 11.64 13.46
CA GLY A 50 10.75 10.44 13.82
C GLY A 50 9.35 10.41 13.20
N ARG A 51 8.67 11.57 13.14
CA ARG A 51 7.36 11.74 12.49
C ARG A 51 7.41 11.42 11.00
N TYR A 52 8.37 11.95 10.26
CA TYR A 52 8.48 11.68 8.83
C TYR A 52 8.77 10.20 8.56
N VAL A 53 9.67 9.58 9.34
CA VAL A 53 9.95 8.14 9.23
C VAL A 53 8.71 7.31 9.55
N PHE A 54 7.95 7.68 10.58
CA PHE A 54 6.71 6.98 10.96
C PHE A 54 5.62 7.11 9.89
N ILE A 55 5.43 8.31 9.32
CA ILE A 55 4.48 8.54 8.22
C ILE A 55 4.88 7.73 6.98
N LEU A 56 6.17 7.70 6.62
CA LEU A 56 6.65 6.90 5.50
C LEU A 56 6.46 5.40 5.76
N PHE A 57 6.74 4.93 6.97
CA PHE A 57 6.55 3.54 7.35
C PHE A 57 5.08 3.10 7.28
N THR A 58 4.18 3.90 7.86
CA THR A 58 2.73 3.64 7.81
C THR A 58 2.20 3.71 6.37
N SER A 59 2.64 4.68 5.57
CA SER A 59 2.30 4.79 4.15
C SER A 59 2.80 3.59 3.34
N PHE A 60 3.97 3.03 3.67
CA PHE A 60 4.48 1.82 3.05
C PHE A 60 3.60 0.59 3.38
N ILE A 61 3.22 0.42 4.64
CA ILE A 61 2.29 -0.65 5.06
C ILE A 61 0.95 -0.51 4.32
N GLU A 62 0.40 0.69 4.28
CA GLU A 62 -0.88 0.99 3.62
C GLU A 62 -0.81 0.65 2.13
N SER A 63 0.28 1.03 1.46
CA SER A 63 0.54 0.70 0.06
C SER A 63 0.63 -0.80 -0.19
N PHE A 64 1.26 -1.53 0.73
CA PHE A 64 1.36 -2.98 0.64
C PHE A 64 -0.02 -3.65 0.76
N ILE A 65 -0.85 -3.17 1.69
CA ILE A 65 -2.24 -3.63 1.85
C ILE A 65 -3.05 -3.37 0.57
N TYR A 66 -2.91 -2.19 -0.04
CA TYR A 66 -3.59 -1.88 -1.30
C TYR A 66 -3.21 -2.83 -2.43
N ILE A 67 -1.93 -3.22 -2.54
CA ILE A 67 -1.52 -4.24 -3.52
C ILE A 67 -2.19 -5.58 -3.27
N LEU A 68 -2.31 -6.00 -2.01
CA LEU A 68 -2.99 -7.25 -1.68
C LEU A 68 -4.46 -7.20 -2.13
N PHE A 69 -5.14 -6.07 -1.91
CA PHE A 69 -6.51 -5.87 -2.39
C PHE A 69 -6.61 -5.89 -3.92
N ILE A 70 -5.74 -5.18 -4.63
CA ILE A 70 -5.71 -5.18 -6.10
C ILE A 70 -5.56 -6.61 -6.62
N ARG A 71 -4.63 -7.39 -6.06
CA ARG A 71 -4.42 -8.79 -6.46
C ARG A 71 -5.63 -9.65 -6.15
N PHE A 72 -6.27 -9.45 -5.00
CA PHE A 72 -7.47 -10.16 -4.63
C PHE A 72 -8.62 -9.87 -5.60
N ILE A 73 -8.81 -8.60 -5.99
CA ILE A 73 -9.80 -8.18 -6.99
C ILE A 73 -9.51 -8.82 -8.35
N VAL A 74 -8.25 -8.76 -8.82
CA VAL A 74 -7.84 -9.40 -10.08
C VAL A 74 -8.11 -10.91 -10.05
N PHE A 75 -7.83 -11.57 -8.93
CA PHE A 75 -8.15 -12.98 -8.75
C PHE A 75 -9.66 -13.26 -8.84
N LEU A 76 -10.49 -12.46 -8.17
CA LEU A 76 -11.95 -12.59 -8.23
C LEU A 76 -12.48 -12.37 -9.66
N LEU A 77 -12.00 -11.33 -10.35
CA LEU A 77 -12.39 -11.03 -11.73
C LEU A 77 -12.02 -12.18 -12.67
N ASN A 78 -10.79 -12.70 -12.58
CA ASN A 78 -10.36 -13.85 -13.37
C ASN A 78 -11.22 -15.08 -13.07
N LYS A 79 -11.57 -15.32 -11.81
CA LYS A 79 -12.46 -16.42 -11.43
C LYS A 79 -13.86 -16.26 -12.04
N VAL A 80 -14.45 -15.06 -12.00
CA VAL A 80 -15.79 -14.80 -12.56
C VAL A 80 -15.79 -14.89 -14.09
N ILE A 81 -14.75 -14.39 -14.75
CA ILE A 81 -14.63 -14.43 -16.22
C ILE A 81 -14.45 -15.87 -16.70
N LEU A 82 -13.57 -16.65 -16.06
CA LEU A 82 -13.35 -18.06 -16.40
C LEU A 82 -14.61 -18.92 -16.17
N ASN A 83 -15.40 -18.62 -15.14
CA ASN A 83 -16.66 -19.34 -14.88
C ASN A 83 -17.80 -19.00 -15.84
N LYS A 84 -17.67 -17.96 -16.68
CA LYS A 84 -18.67 -17.59 -17.70
C LYS A 84 -18.37 -18.19 -19.08
N GLY A 85 -17.21 -18.82 -19.26
CA GLY A 85 -16.78 -19.45 -20.51
C GLY A 85 -17.04 -20.95 -20.60
N GLU A 86 -17.62 -21.56 -19.56
CA GLU A 86 -18.19 -22.91 -19.53
C GLU A 86 -19.72 -22.82 -19.56
#